data_AF-Q67LF6-F1
#
_entry.id   AF-Q67LF6-F1
#
_cell.length_a   1.000
_cell.length_b   1.000
_cell.length_c   1.000
_cell.angle_alpha   90.00
_cell.angle_beta   90.00
_cell.angle_gamma   90.00
#
_symmetry.space_group_name_H-M   'P 1'
#
loop_
_entity.id
_entity.type
_entity.pdbx_description
1 polymer ?
#
loop_
_entity_poly.entity_id
_entity_poly.type
_entity_poly.pdbx_seq_one_letter_code
_entity_poly.pdbx_strand_id
1 'polypeptide(L)'
;MRSNLAFSLRWRMILTFMASGFLAAVSTALMLAVAANLAGSIPPFNWLLNFLADTVGVWPIVFAVAVVLSFTWYILLSQPMIRYLEALSRAMDEVARGNYDVTVPPRGRDELGLLGENLVSMSRQIKASLQRERQANQARYELITAVSHDLRTPLTSVLGYLQLIDEDRYRDEVELRYYVDMAYEKAKQLKRLIDQLFEFTRTSHGGIVLRPVPINPAELLEQVAEAFVPALQEAGMEYRLRLPDERATVLADPDLLVRVLENLISNAIRYGREGKVVELELEVRRVERAVLLRVANRGNPIPSHQLDRIFDSFYRGEVSRSGRTGGAGLGLAIVRNIVTLHGGTVRAINETDRTVFEVRLPAAGGAEAAGAGLSPGAAVRTD
;
A
#
# COMPACT_ATOMS: atom_id res chain seq x y z
N MET A 1 -15.71 -25.02 7.66
CA MET A 1 -15.02 -25.47 8.89
C MET A 1 -16.03 -26.18 9.77
N ARG A 2 -15.85 -27.49 10.02
CA ARG A 2 -16.70 -28.26 10.95
C ARG A 2 -16.45 -27.73 12.36
N SER A 3 -17.41 -26.99 12.90
CA SER A 3 -17.42 -26.62 14.32
C SER A 3 -17.46 -27.92 15.13
N ASN A 4 -16.38 -28.24 15.84
CA ASN A 4 -16.42 -29.28 16.85
C ASN A 4 -17.47 -28.86 17.88
N LEU A 5 -18.67 -29.46 17.81
CA LEU A 5 -19.83 -29.15 18.65
C LEU A 5 -19.45 -29.12 20.14
N ALA A 6 -18.49 -29.95 20.56
CA ALA A 6 -17.95 -30.03 21.91
C ALA A 6 -17.28 -28.74 22.45
N PHE A 7 -16.96 -27.75 21.61
CA PHE A 7 -16.30 -26.51 22.02
C PHE A 7 -17.15 -25.25 21.86
N SER A 8 -18.43 -25.38 21.51
CA SER A 8 -19.30 -24.21 21.37
C SER A 8 -19.56 -23.51 22.71
N LEU A 9 -19.80 -22.20 22.66
CA LEU A 9 -20.19 -21.36 23.79
C LEU A 9 -21.34 -21.98 24.60
N ARG A 10 -22.32 -22.58 23.90
CA ARG A 10 -23.48 -23.24 24.51
C ARG A 10 -23.07 -24.44 25.35
N TRP A 11 -22.20 -25.30 24.82
CA TRP A 11 -21.69 -26.46 25.55
C TRP A 11 -20.87 -26.06 26.77
N ARG A 12 -20.11 -24.96 26.69
CA ARG A 12 -19.40 -24.40 27.85
C ARG A 12 -20.35 -23.88 28.93
N MET A 13 -21.41 -23.16 28.56
CA MET A 13 -22.43 -22.70 29.52
C MET A 13 -23.13 -23.89 30.21
N ILE A 14 -23.40 -24.96 29.45
CA ILE A 14 -23.98 -26.20 30.01
C ILE A 14 -22.99 -26.86 30.97
N LEU A 15 -21.71 -26.98 30.59
CA LEU A 15 -20.66 -27.55 31.45
C LEU A 15 -20.47 -26.74 32.74
N THR A 16 -20.47 -25.41 32.68
CA THR A 16 -20.36 -24.57 33.88
C THR A 16 -21.58 -24.69 34.78
N PHE A 17 -22.79 -24.82 34.20
CA PHE A 17 -24.02 -25.08 34.95
C PHE A 17 -24.01 -26.46 35.63
N MET A 18 -23.56 -27.51 34.92
CA MET A 18 -23.41 -28.84 35.51
C MET A 18 -22.34 -28.85 36.63
N ALA A 19 -21.21 -28.19 36.41
CA ALA A 19 -20.14 -28.07 37.40
C ALA A 19 -20.60 -27.30 38.64
N SER A 20 -21.37 -26.21 38.49
CA SER A 20 -21.90 -25.45 39.62
C SER A 20 -22.88 -26.29 40.45
N GLY A 21 -23.74 -27.09 39.80
CA GLY A 21 -24.62 -28.04 40.47
C GLY A 21 -23.85 -29.11 41.27
N PHE A 22 -22.82 -29.70 40.67
CA PHE A 22 -21.98 -30.71 41.33
C PHE A 22 -21.26 -30.14 42.56
N LEU A 23 -20.61 -28.98 42.40
CA LEU A 23 -19.88 -28.33 43.50
C LEU A 23 -20.82 -27.83 44.60
N ALA A 24 -22.04 -27.41 44.26
CA ALA A 24 -23.08 -27.09 45.24
C ALA A 24 -23.50 -28.32 46.05
N ALA A 25 -23.67 -29.49 45.40
CA ALA A 25 -23.97 -30.73 46.10
C ALA A 25 -22.84 -31.13 47.07
N VAL A 26 -21.58 -31.06 46.62
CA VAL A 26 -20.40 -31.36 47.45
C VAL A 26 -20.28 -30.40 48.63
N SER A 27 -20.44 -29.09 48.40
CA SER A 27 -20.37 -28.09 49.47
C SER A 27 -21.54 -28.20 50.46
N THR A 28 -22.74 -28.53 49.99
CA THR A 28 -23.90 -28.80 50.86
C THR A 28 -23.67 -30.05 51.71
N ALA A 29 -23.16 -31.14 51.12
CA ALA A 29 -22.83 -32.37 51.85
C ALA A 29 -21.75 -32.13 52.92
N LEU A 30 -20.72 -31.34 52.59
CA LEU A 30 -19.69 -30.94 53.54
C LEU A 30 -20.26 -30.09 54.68
N MET A 31 -21.13 -29.11 54.37
CA MET A 31 -21.84 -28.31 55.37
C MET A 31 -22.68 -29.18 56.31
N LEU A 32 -23.39 -30.18 55.78
CA LEU A 32 -24.16 -31.14 56.59
C LEU A 32 -23.26 -31.98 57.51
N ALA A 33 -22.14 -32.49 57.01
CA ALA A 33 -21.19 -33.26 57.82
C ALA A 33 -20.60 -32.41 58.97
N VAL A 34 -20.26 -31.15 58.68
CA VAL A 34 -19.78 -30.19 59.68
C VAL A 34 -20.87 -29.85 60.71
N ALA A 35 -22.10 -29.59 60.25
CA ALA A 35 -23.24 -29.32 61.13
C ALA A 35 -23.53 -30.51 62.06
N ALA A 36 -23.48 -31.74 61.56
CA ALA A 36 -23.66 -32.95 62.36
C ALA A 36 -22.54 -33.12 63.43
N ASN A 37 -21.29 -32.82 63.07
CA ASN A 37 -20.17 -32.88 64.00
C ASN A 37 -20.29 -31.81 65.11
N LEU A 38 -20.64 -30.58 64.75
CA LEU A 38 -20.89 -29.47 65.68
C LEU A 38 -22.08 -29.73 66.60
N ALA A 39 -23.15 -30.36 66.09
CA ALA A 39 -24.31 -30.74 66.90
C ALA A 39 -23.93 -31.72 68.03
N GLY A 40 -23.00 -32.64 67.76
CA GLY A 40 -22.49 -33.56 68.77
C GLY A 40 -21.57 -32.92 69.82
N SER A 41 -20.93 -31.81 69.49
CA SER A 41 -19.91 -31.17 70.35
C SER A 41 -20.41 -29.94 71.11
N ILE A 42 -21.44 -29.24 70.61
CA ILE A 42 -21.90 -27.95 71.15
C ILE A 42 -23.42 -28.00 71.45
N PRO A 43 -23.84 -28.12 72.73
CA PRO A 43 -25.25 -28.25 73.12
C PRO A 43 -26.22 -27.16 72.60
N PRO A 44 -25.90 -25.85 72.63
CA PRO A 44 -26.84 -24.83 72.11
C PRO A 44 -27.04 -24.92 70.60
N PHE A 45 -26.04 -25.42 69.87
CA PHE A 45 -26.12 -25.60 68.41
C PHE A 45 -27.02 -26.79 68.05
N ASN A 46 -26.97 -27.86 68.83
CA ASN A 46 -27.87 -29.00 68.67
C ASN A 46 -29.35 -28.61 68.89
N TRP A 47 -29.62 -27.82 69.93
CA TRP A 47 -30.98 -27.31 70.18
C TRP A 47 -31.50 -26.49 68.98
N LEU A 48 -30.67 -25.61 68.41
CA LEU A 48 -31.03 -24.80 67.25
C LEU A 48 -31.34 -25.64 66.00
N LEU A 49 -30.50 -26.65 65.72
CA LEU A 49 -30.72 -27.53 64.56
C LEU A 49 -31.99 -28.36 64.69
N ASN A 50 -32.27 -28.91 65.87
CA ASN A 50 -33.50 -29.66 66.11
C ASN A 50 -34.74 -28.75 66.04
N PHE A 51 -34.69 -27.54 66.61
CA PHE A 51 -35.77 -26.57 66.49
C PHE A 51 -36.09 -26.21 65.03
N LEU A 52 -35.06 -25.99 64.20
CA LEU A 52 -35.22 -25.73 62.77
C LEU A 52 -35.77 -26.95 62.02
N ALA A 53 -35.28 -28.15 62.36
CA ALA A 53 -35.75 -29.41 61.80
C ALA A 53 -37.22 -29.69 62.12
N ASP A 54 -37.66 -29.41 63.34
CA ASP A 54 -39.02 -29.66 63.82
C ASP A 54 -40.03 -28.63 63.28
N THR A 55 -39.59 -27.39 63.02
CA THR A 55 -40.46 -26.31 62.52
C THR A 55 -40.66 -26.38 61.00
N VAL A 56 -39.55 -26.48 60.24
CA VAL A 56 -39.55 -26.32 58.77
C VAL A 56 -39.27 -27.64 58.06
N GLY A 57 -38.62 -28.60 58.73
CA GLY A 57 -38.09 -29.81 58.11
C GLY A 57 -36.66 -29.59 57.58
N VAL A 58 -35.84 -30.65 57.65
CA VAL A 58 -34.43 -30.61 57.22
C VAL A 58 -34.30 -30.47 55.69
N TRP A 59 -35.13 -31.17 54.93
CA TRP A 59 -35.05 -31.22 53.46
C TRP A 59 -35.30 -29.86 52.78
N PRO A 60 -36.31 -29.06 53.15
CA PRO A 60 -36.48 -27.71 52.60
C PRO A 60 -35.29 -26.78 52.85
N ILE A 61 -34.67 -26.85 54.04
CA ILE A 61 -33.50 -26.02 54.38
C ILE A 61 -32.30 -26.43 53.53
N VAL A 62 -32.03 -27.74 53.43
CA VAL A 62 -30.93 -28.27 52.61
C VAL A 62 -31.11 -27.89 51.14
N PHE A 63 -32.35 -27.99 50.62
CA PHE A 63 -32.66 -27.57 49.26
C PHE A 63 -32.40 -26.08 49.04
N ALA A 64 -32.87 -25.22 49.95
CA ALA A 64 -32.63 -23.78 49.87
C ALA A 64 -31.14 -23.44 49.86
N VAL A 65 -30.35 -24.06 50.76
CA VAL A 65 -28.89 -23.89 50.81
C VAL A 65 -28.23 -24.36 49.51
N ALA A 66 -28.63 -25.52 48.98
CA ALA A 66 -28.07 -26.07 47.75
C ALA A 66 -28.34 -25.16 46.54
N VAL A 67 -29.52 -24.54 46.45
CA VAL A 67 -29.85 -23.58 45.38
C VAL A 67 -28.97 -22.34 45.47
N VAL A 68 -28.81 -21.77 46.67
CA VAL A 68 -27.96 -20.59 46.90
C VAL A 68 -26.50 -20.89 46.55
N LEU A 69 -25.97 -22.03 46.98
CA LEU A 69 -24.61 -22.45 46.66
C LEU A 69 -24.43 -22.70 45.15
N SER A 70 -25.40 -23.32 44.49
CA SER A 70 -25.36 -23.54 43.03
C SER A 70 -25.30 -22.23 42.25
N PHE A 71 -26.13 -21.25 42.63
CA PHE A 71 -26.12 -19.94 41.99
C PHE A 71 -24.80 -19.20 42.22
N THR A 72 -24.28 -19.25 43.45
CA THR A 72 -23.00 -18.63 43.82
C THR A 72 -21.85 -19.21 43.00
N TRP A 73 -21.81 -20.55 42.87
CA TRP A 73 -20.78 -21.23 42.10
C TRP A 73 -20.90 -20.98 40.60
N TYR A 74 -22.13 -20.88 40.08
CA TYR A 74 -22.36 -20.53 38.68
C TYR A 74 -21.81 -19.14 38.33
N ILE A 75 -22.04 -18.14 39.19
CA ILE A 75 -21.48 -16.79 39.02
C ILE A 75 -19.95 -16.84 39.04
N LEU A 76 -19.36 -17.53 40.01
CA LEU A 76 -17.90 -17.62 40.17
C LEU A 76 -17.23 -18.33 38.98
N LEU A 77 -17.80 -19.43 38.49
CA LEU A 77 -17.30 -20.16 37.33
C LEU A 77 -17.48 -19.39 36.02
N SER A 78 -18.44 -18.46 35.94
CA SER A 78 -18.70 -17.65 34.74
C SER A 78 -17.79 -16.41 34.61
N GLN A 79 -17.10 -16.01 35.67
CA GLN A 79 -16.21 -14.83 35.71
C GLN A 79 -15.19 -14.75 34.55
N PRO A 80 -14.49 -15.82 34.14
CA PRO A 80 -13.52 -15.75 33.04
C PRO A 80 -14.15 -15.44 31.67
N MET A 81 -15.42 -15.79 31.48
CA MET A 81 -16.15 -15.46 30.26
C MET A 81 -16.53 -13.98 30.24
N ILE A 82 -17.07 -13.46 31.36
CA ILE A 82 -17.47 -12.06 31.50
C ILE A 82 -16.26 -11.13 31.29
N ARG A 83 -15.14 -11.42 31.96
CA ARG A 83 -13.89 -10.64 31.80
C ARG A 83 -13.39 -10.59 30.36
N TYR A 84 -13.61 -11.66 29.59
CA TYR A 84 -13.22 -11.69 28.18
C TYR A 84 -14.15 -10.85 27.30
N LEU A 85 -15.46 -10.89 27.56
CA LEU A 85 -16.42 -10.01 26.89
C LEU A 85 -16.13 -8.53 27.19
N GLU A 86 -15.78 -8.20 28.43
CA GLU A 86 -15.32 -6.85 28.80
C GLU A 86 -14.02 -6.45 28.09
N ALA A 87 -13.09 -7.40 27.89
CA ALA A 87 -11.87 -7.15 27.12
C ALA A 87 -12.19 -6.89 25.64
N LEU A 88 -13.08 -7.67 25.03
CA LEU A 88 -13.55 -7.45 23.66
C LEU A 88 -14.28 -6.10 23.52
N SER A 89 -15.15 -5.77 24.47
CA SER A 89 -15.88 -4.50 24.47
C SER A 89 -14.94 -3.30 24.59
N ARG A 90 -13.91 -3.40 25.44
CA ARG A 90 -12.87 -2.36 25.57
C ARG A 90 -12.06 -2.22 24.29
N ALA A 91 -11.63 -3.33 23.69
CA ALA A 91 -10.92 -3.30 22.42
C ALA A 91 -11.77 -2.68 21.28
N MET A 92 -13.07 -2.99 21.24
CA MET A 92 -14.00 -2.35 20.28
C MET A 92 -14.11 -0.84 20.48
N ASP A 93 -14.22 -0.39 21.73
CA ASP A 93 -14.30 1.03 22.07
C ASP A 93 -12.98 1.77 21.74
N GLU A 94 -11.82 1.13 21.95
CA GLU A 94 -10.53 1.67 21.50
C GLU A 94 -10.47 1.86 19.99
N VAL A 95 -10.90 0.86 19.21
CA VAL A 95 -10.99 0.96 17.74
C VAL A 95 -11.94 2.08 17.34
N ALA A 96 -13.10 2.21 17.98
CA ALA A 96 -14.09 3.25 17.69
C ALA A 96 -13.55 4.67 17.99
N ARG A 97 -12.67 4.81 18.97
CA ARG A 97 -11.96 6.07 19.28
C ARG A 97 -10.77 6.34 18.37
N GLY A 98 -10.49 5.47 17.40
CA GLY A 98 -9.40 5.60 16.44
C GLY A 98 -8.05 5.06 16.92
N ASN A 99 -8.01 4.35 18.05
CA ASN A 99 -6.83 3.59 18.45
C ASN A 99 -6.88 2.18 17.88
N TYR A 100 -6.08 1.90 16.85
CA TYR A 100 -6.09 0.62 16.15
C TYR A 100 -5.04 -0.38 16.65
N ASP A 101 -4.20 0.02 17.61
CA ASP A 101 -3.19 -0.85 18.25
C ASP A 101 -3.79 -1.70 19.37
N VAL A 102 -4.89 -2.37 19.06
CA VAL A 102 -5.62 -3.20 20.01
C VAL A 102 -5.04 -4.60 20.08
N THR A 103 -4.97 -5.12 21.30
CA THR A 103 -4.60 -6.51 21.58
C THR A 103 -5.70 -7.17 22.39
N VAL A 104 -6.12 -8.35 21.97
CA VAL A 104 -7.10 -9.17 22.69
C VAL A 104 -6.36 -10.39 23.20
N PRO A 105 -6.55 -10.80 24.48
CA PRO A 105 -5.91 -12.00 25.02
C PRO A 105 -6.23 -13.22 24.14
N PRO A 106 -5.23 -14.07 23.83
CA PRO A 106 -5.47 -15.28 23.06
C PRO A 106 -6.44 -16.18 23.82
N ARG A 107 -7.57 -16.48 23.20
CA ARG A 107 -8.58 -17.42 23.72
C ARG A 107 -8.61 -18.64 22.80
N GLY A 108 -8.99 -19.79 23.36
CA GLY A 108 -9.08 -21.04 22.60
C GLY A 108 -10.03 -20.94 21.39
N ARG A 109 -10.15 -22.04 20.63
CA ARG A 109 -10.91 -22.11 19.36
C ARG A 109 -12.44 -22.09 19.52
N ASP A 110 -12.97 -21.39 20.52
CA ASP A 110 -14.40 -21.14 20.68
C ASP A 110 -14.85 -19.93 19.86
N GLU A 111 -16.17 -19.69 19.75
CA GLU A 111 -16.72 -18.60 18.94
C GLU A 111 -16.26 -17.22 19.42
N LEU A 112 -16.01 -17.07 20.73
CA LEU A 112 -15.50 -15.83 21.32
C LEU A 112 -14.03 -15.59 20.94
N GLY A 113 -13.20 -16.64 20.89
CA GLY A 113 -11.84 -16.56 20.38
C GLY A 113 -11.81 -16.12 18.92
N LEU A 114 -12.67 -16.70 18.07
CA LEU A 114 -12.80 -16.29 16.67
C LEU A 114 -13.22 -14.82 16.52
N LEU A 115 -14.15 -14.34 17.35
CA LEU A 115 -14.54 -12.93 17.38
C LEU A 115 -13.37 -12.01 17.75
N GLY A 116 -12.55 -12.41 18.73
CA GLY A 116 -11.33 -11.69 19.11
C GLY A 116 -10.30 -11.63 17.98
N GLU A 117 -10.06 -12.76 17.30
CA GLU A 117 -9.16 -12.82 16.13
C GLU A 117 -9.66 -11.93 14.98
N ASN A 118 -10.95 -11.99 14.67
CA ASN A 118 -11.58 -11.15 13.65
C ASN A 118 -11.48 -9.66 13.99
N LEU A 119 -11.71 -9.27 15.25
CA LEU A 119 -11.58 -7.90 15.72
C LEU A 119 -10.15 -7.37 15.52
N VAL A 120 -9.14 -8.14 15.95
CA VAL A 120 -7.74 -7.76 15.79
C VAL A 120 -7.36 -7.65 14.31
N SER A 121 -7.82 -8.59 13.47
CA SER A 121 -7.60 -8.56 12.02
C SER A 121 -8.21 -7.32 11.38
N MET A 122 -9.47 -7.01 11.71
CA MET A 122 -10.19 -5.83 11.22
C MET A 122 -9.47 -4.54 11.64
N SER A 123 -9.08 -4.41 12.91
CA SER A 123 -8.34 -3.23 13.40
C SER A 123 -7.03 -3.04 12.62
N ARG A 124 -6.29 -4.13 12.37
CA ARG A 124 -5.04 -4.10 11.61
C ARG A 124 -5.27 -3.69 10.14
N GLN A 125 -6.35 -4.16 9.52
CA GLN A 125 -6.73 -3.76 8.16
C GLN A 125 -7.12 -2.28 8.09
N ILE A 126 -7.92 -1.78 9.04
CA ILE A 126 -8.29 -0.36 9.13
C ILE A 126 -7.04 0.50 9.32
N LYS A 127 -6.16 0.14 10.25
CA LYS A 127 -4.87 0.84 10.46
C LYS A 127 -4.04 0.93 9.18
N ALA A 128 -3.89 -0.20 8.48
CA ALA A 128 -3.15 -0.26 7.23
C ALA A 128 -3.81 0.60 6.13
N SER A 129 -5.14 0.58 6.04
CA SER A 129 -5.89 1.41 5.08
C SER A 129 -5.70 2.90 5.35
N LEU A 130 -5.85 3.32 6.62
CA LEU A 130 -5.65 4.72 7.02
C LEU A 130 -4.21 5.18 6.79
N GLN A 131 -3.23 4.32 7.04
CA GLN A 131 -1.83 4.63 6.75
C GLN A 131 -1.59 4.82 5.25
N ARG A 132 -2.14 3.95 4.39
CA ARG A 132 -2.05 4.11 2.93
C ARG A 132 -2.74 5.39 2.46
N GLU A 133 -3.92 5.69 3.01
CA GLU A 133 -4.65 6.92 2.70
C GLU A 133 -3.85 8.17 3.09
N ARG A 134 -3.27 8.18 4.30
CA ARG A 134 -2.40 9.28 4.76
C ARG A 134 -1.19 9.45 3.86
N GLN A 135 -0.53 8.35 3.48
CA GLN A 135 0.61 8.39 2.55
C GLN A 135 0.20 8.93 1.18
N ALA A 136 -0.94 8.51 0.64
CA ALA A 136 -1.46 9.00 -0.62
C ALA A 136 -1.83 10.49 -0.56
N ASN A 137 -2.48 10.92 0.53
CA ASN A 137 -2.81 12.33 0.76
C ASN A 137 -1.55 13.18 0.89
N GLN A 138 -0.54 12.71 1.63
CA GLN A 138 0.75 13.40 1.76
C GLN A 138 1.45 13.54 0.41
N ALA A 139 1.51 12.46 -0.38
CA ALA A 139 2.07 12.49 -1.73
C ALA A 139 1.31 13.45 -2.66
N ARG A 140 -0.03 13.54 -2.52
CA ARG A 140 -0.86 14.51 -3.25
C ARG A 140 -0.52 15.97 -2.87
N TYR A 141 -0.34 16.27 -1.59
CA TYR A 141 0.06 17.62 -1.14
C TYR A 141 1.47 17.99 -1.61
N GLU A 142 2.41 17.05 -1.56
CA GLU A 142 3.77 17.22 -2.08
C GLU A 142 3.77 17.48 -3.58
N LEU A 143 2.96 16.72 -4.34
CA LEU A 143 2.70 16.94 -5.77
C LEU A 143 2.20 18.36 -6.04
N ILE A 144 1.14 18.81 -5.37
CA ILE A 144 0.56 20.15 -5.59
C ILE A 144 1.59 21.25 -5.29
N THR A 145 2.34 21.09 -4.20
CA THR A 145 3.33 22.08 -3.77
C THR A 145 4.50 22.16 -4.76
N ALA A 146 5.03 21.01 -5.18
CA ALA A 146 6.14 20.94 -6.14
C ALA A 146 5.74 21.50 -7.51
N VAL A 147 4.57 21.11 -8.03
CA VAL A 147 4.03 21.65 -9.30
C VAL A 147 3.85 23.16 -9.21
N SER A 148 3.25 23.66 -8.13
CA SER A 148 3.00 25.09 -7.98
C SER A 148 4.30 25.90 -8.00
N HIS A 149 5.36 25.38 -7.38
CA HIS A 149 6.68 26.01 -7.43
C HIS A 149 7.28 25.99 -8.84
N ASP A 150 7.30 24.82 -9.49
CA ASP A 150 7.94 24.62 -10.79
C ASP A 150 7.19 25.31 -11.94
N LEU A 151 5.89 25.57 -11.80
CA LEU A 151 5.13 26.42 -12.74
C LEU A 151 5.36 27.91 -12.48
N ARG A 152 5.52 28.34 -11.21
CA ARG A 152 5.70 29.75 -10.86
C ARG A 152 6.99 30.33 -11.45
N THR A 153 8.11 29.60 -11.35
CA THR A 153 9.41 30.09 -11.84
C THR A 153 9.42 30.49 -13.32
N PRO A 154 9.05 29.62 -14.29
CA PRO A 154 9.02 29.99 -15.70
C PRO A 154 7.95 31.05 -15.98
N LEU A 155 6.80 31.04 -15.29
CA LEU A 155 5.78 32.07 -15.44
C LEU A 155 6.30 33.46 -15.05
N THR A 156 7.00 33.56 -13.91
CA THR A 156 7.65 34.82 -13.49
C THR A 156 8.69 35.29 -14.50
N SER A 157 9.46 34.37 -15.11
CA SER A 157 10.40 34.75 -16.18
C SER A 157 9.69 35.27 -17.43
N VAL A 158 8.61 34.60 -17.89
CA VAL A 158 7.81 35.07 -19.04
C VAL A 158 7.28 36.47 -18.76
N LEU A 159 6.63 36.68 -17.62
CA LEU A 159 6.09 37.98 -17.23
C LEU A 159 7.20 39.04 -17.12
N GLY A 160 8.36 38.69 -16.56
CA GLY A 160 9.48 39.62 -16.43
C GLY A 160 10.06 40.07 -17.78
N TYR A 161 10.27 39.15 -18.72
CA TYR A 161 10.73 39.52 -20.08
C TYR A 161 9.68 40.34 -20.83
N LEU A 162 8.40 39.97 -20.73
CA LEU A 162 7.31 40.74 -21.34
C LEU A 162 7.18 42.14 -20.71
N GLN A 163 7.37 42.27 -19.40
CA GLN A 163 7.37 43.57 -18.72
C GLN A 163 8.54 44.46 -19.17
N LEU A 164 9.74 43.89 -19.37
CA LEU A 164 10.87 44.65 -19.93
C LEU A 164 10.57 45.17 -21.34
N ILE A 165 9.79 44.42 -22.13
CA ILE A 165 9.36 44.83 -23.46
C ILE A 165 8.28 45.92 -23.37
N ASP A 166 7.27 45.73 -22.52
CA ASP A 166 6.14 46.65 -22.32
C ASP A 166 6.57 48.02 -21.75
N GLU A 167 7.60 48.03 -20.91
CA GLU A 167 8.20 49.26 -20.34
C GLU A 167 9.26 49.91 -21.25
N ASP A 168 9.43 49.45 -22.49
CA ASP A 168 10.48 49.89 -23.43
C ASP A 168 11.91 49.82 -22.85
N ARG A 169 12.18 48.82 -22.00
CA ARG A 169 13.46 48.62 -21.31
C ARG A 169 14.43 47.73 -22.08
N TYR A 170 14.64 48.03 -23.36
CA TYR A 170 15.61 47.39 -24.25
C TYR A 170 16.45 48.45 -24.98
N ARG A 171 17.71 48.13 -25.30
CA ARG A 171 18.66 49.05 -25.95
C ARG A 171 18.49 49.11 -27.47
N ASP A 172 18.19 47.98 -28.08
CA ASP A 172 18.10 47.81 -29.53
C ASP A 172 17.19 46.63 -29.90
N GLU A 173 16.96 46.43 -31.20
CA GLU A 173 16.12 45.34 -31.73
C GLU A 173 16.71 43.95 -31.42
N VAL A 174 18.04 43.84 -31.23
CA VAL A 174 18.69 42.57 -30.91
C VAL A 174 18.34 42.16 -29.48
N GLU A 175 18.40 43.09 -28.52
CA GLU A 175 17.98 42.85 -27.12
C GLU A 175 16.48 42.57 -27.02
N LEU A 176 15.65 43.25 -27.81
CA LEU A 176 14.21 42.97 -27.92
C LEU A 176 13.94 41.53 -28.39
N ARG A 177 14.57 41.10 -29.49
CA ARG A 177 14.44 39.72 -30.00
C ARG A 177 14.93 38.70 -28.99
N TYR A 178 16.03 39.00 -28.30
CA TYR A 178 16.51 38.15 -27.22
C TYR A 178 15.46 37.99 -26.09
N TYR A 179 14.80 39.07 -25.64
CA TYR A 179 13.73 38.98 -24.64
C TYR A 179 12.53 38.17 -25.13
N VAL A 180 12.11 38.36 -26.39
CA VAL A 180 11.03 37.58 -27.01
C VAL A 180 11.38 36.09 -27.05
N ASP A 181 12.59 35.75 -27.51
CA ASP A 181 13.06 34.38 -27.57
C ASP A 181 13.12 33.74 -26.18
N MET A 182 13.61 34.48 -25.19
CA MET A 182 13.64 34.00 -23.80
C MET A 182 12.24 33.77 -23.24
N ALA A 183 11.29 34.69 -23.46
CA ALA A 183 9.90 34.51 -23.04
C ALA A 183 9.27 33.29 -23.74
N TYR A 184 9.50 33.12 -25.05
CA TYR A 184 8.97 32.02 -25.83
C TYR A 184 9.52 30.66 -25.36
N GLU A 185 10.81 30.55 -25.10
CA GLU A 185 11.42 29.33 -24.57
C GLU A 185 10.88 28.98 -23.17
N LYS A 186 10.65 29.98 -22.31
CA LYS A 186 10.03 29.76 -20.99
C LYS A 186 8.57 29.33 -21.11
N ALA A 187 7.82 29.86 -22.07
CA ALA A 187 6.45 29.42 -22.35
C ALA A 187 6.40 27.97 -22.87
N LYS A 188 7.32 27.58 -23.77
CA LYS A 188 7.46 26.17 -24.19
C LYS A 188 7.80 25.25 -23.02
N GLN A 189 8.72 25.68 -22.15
CA GLN A 189 9.06 24.93 -20.94
C GLN A 189 7.81 24.73 -20.05
N LEU A 190 7.04 25.80 -19.82
CA LEU A 190 5.80 25.74 -19.05
C LEU A 190 4.78 24.77 -19.67
N LYS A 191 4.59 24.81 -21.00
CA LYS A 191 3.71 23.88 -21.72
C LYS A 191 4.13 22.42 -21.47
N ARG A 192 5.43 22.10 -21.62
CA ARG A 192 5.94 20.74 -21.38
C ARG A 192 5.67 20.26 -19.94
N LEU A 193 5.80 21.13 -18.95
CA LEU A 193 5.50 20.79 -17.54
C LEU A 193 4.01 20.47 -17.34
N ILE A 194 3.12 21.26 -17.95
CA ILE A 194 1.66 21.05 -17.88
C ILE A 194 1.29 19.72 -18.55
N ASP A 195 1.83 19.46 -19.75
CA ASP A 195 1.59 18.21 -20.48
C ASP A 195 2.05 16.99 -19.65
N GLN A 196 3.26 17.04 -19.07
CA GLN A 196 3.77 15.98 -18.18
C GLN A 196 2.89 15.75 -16.95
N LEU A 197 2.35 16.82 -16.35
CA LEU A 197 1.44 16.72 -15.21
C LEU A 197 0.12 16.04 -15.60
N PHE A 198 -0.46 16.40 -16.75
CA PHE A 198 -1.68 15.79 -17.24
C PHE A 198 -1.47 14.29 -17.53
N GLU A 199 -0.33 13.93 -18.10
CA GLU A 199 0.04 12.53 -18.33
C GLU A 199 0.21 11.74 -17.04
N PHE A 200 0.92 12.32 -16.06
CA PHE A 200 1.13 11.70 -14.76
C PHE A 200 -0.20 11.45 -14.04
N THR A 201 -1.09 12.44 -14.01
CA THR A 201 -2.40 12.31 -13.34
C THR A 201 -3.27 11.26 -14.00
N ARG A 202 -3.27 11.19 -15.34
CA ARG A 202 -4.02 10.20 -16.13
C ARG A 202 -3.50 8.78 -15.91
N THR A 203 -2.18 8.59 -15.90
CA THR A 203 -1.53 7.29 -15.67
C THR A 203 -1.66 6.80 -14.22
N SER A 204 -1.70 7.70 -13.22
CA SER A 204 -1.68 7.33 -11.80
C SER A 204 -3.03 6.87 -11.23
N HIS A 205 -4.15 7.37 -11.74
CA HIS A 205 -5.49 7.11 -11.17
C HIS A 205 -6.31 6.09 -11.97
N GLY A 206 -5.66 5.26 -12.79
CA GLY A 206 -6.35 4.26 -13.62
C GLY A 206 -7.25 4.88 -14.70
N GLY A 207 -7.05 6.16 -15.04
CA GLY A 207 -7.83 6.87 -16.07
C GLY A 207 -7.45 6.48 -17.50
N ILE A 208 -6.40 5.68 -17.68
CA ILE A 208 -5.97 5.17 -19.00
C ILE A 208 -6.52 3.77 -19.19
N VAL A 209 -7.38 3.62 -20.20
CA VAL A 209 -7.73 2.31 -20.76
C VAL A 209 -6.64 1.92 -21.74
N LEU A 210 -5.85 0.91 -21.39
CA LEU A 210 -4.85 0.30 -22.28
C LEU A 210 -5.52 -0.20 -23.55
N ARG A 211 -4.89 0.06 -24.70
CA ARG A 211 -5.26 -0.53 -25.98
C ARG A 211 -4.13 -1.46 -26.45
N PRO A 212 -3.97 -2.64 -25.80
CA PRO A 212 -2.87 -3.52 -26.11
C PRO A 212 -3.05 -4.09 -27.51
N VAL A 213 -2.05 -3.90 -28.37
CA VAL A 213 -1.95 -4.54 -29.67
C VAL A 213 -0.63 -5.33 -29.74
N PRO A 214 -0.56 -6.39 -30.54
CA PRO A 214 0.71 -7.09 -30.77
C PRO A 214 1.69 -6.16 -31.48
N ILE A 215 2.82 -5.86 -30.85
CA ILE A 215 3.88 -5.03 -31.42
C ILE A 215 5.23 -5.74 -31.43
N ASN A 216 6.09 -5.35 -32.37
CA ASN A 216 7.49 -5.72 -32.38
C ASN A 216 8.31 -4.66 -31.62
N PRO A 217 8.85 -4.96 -30.43
CA PRO A 217 9.59 -3.99 -29.63
C PRO A 217 10.91 -3.54 -30.29
N ALA A 218 11.47 -4.33 -31.21
CA ALA A 218 12.68 -3.96 -31.96
C ALA A 218 12.39 -2.81 -32.94
N GLU A 219 11.33 -2.95 -33.73
CA GLU A 219 10.88 -1.92 -34.68
C GLU A 219 10.50 -0.62 -33.95
N LEU A 220 9.79 -0.73 -32.82
CA LEU A 220 9.44 0.43 -32.01
C LEU A 220 10.68 1.17 -31.48
N LEU A 221 11.67 0.42 -30.96
CA LEU A 221 12.90 0.99 -30.42
C LEU A 221 13.71 1.69 -31.51
N GLU A 222 13.80 1.09 -32.70
CA GLU A 222 14.47 1.67 -33.87
C GLU A 222 13.80 2.98 -34.33
N GLN A 223 12.47 2.98 -34.50
CA GLN A 223 11.71 4.17 -34.89
C GLN A 223 11.89 5.32 -33.90
N VAL A 224 11.83 5.05 -32.59
CA VAL A 224 12.03 6.09 -31.58
C VAL A 224 13.49 6.55 -31.57
N ALA A 225 14.47 5.66 -31.72
CA ALA A 225 15.88 6.04 -31.78
C ALA A 225 16.17 6.99 -32.96
N GLU A 226 15.61 6.72 -34.14
CA GLU A 226 15.74 7.58 -35.32
C GLU A 226 15.16 8.98 -35.08
N ALA A 227 14.00 9.07 -34.42
CA ALA A 227 13.37 10.35 -34.09
C ALA A 227 14.24 11.25 -33.18
N PHE A 228 15.15 10.67 -32.40
CA PHE A 228 16.07 11.41 -31.52
C PHE A 228 17.39 11.82 -32.16
N VAL A 229 17.68 11.43 -33.41
CA VAL A 229 18.93 11.80 -34.10
C VAL A 229 19.21 13.31 -34.07
N PRO A 230 18.25 14.21 -34.37
CA PRO A 230 18.52 15.65 -34.32
C PRO A 230 18.92 16.15 -32.92
N ALA A 231 18.24 15.64 -31.88
CA ALA A 231 18.51 16.03 -30.50
C ALA A 231 19.85 15.48 -29.99
N LEU A 232 20.23 14.28 -30.43
CA LEU A 232 21.55 13.70 -30.17
C LEU A 232 22.66 14.53 -30.83
N GLN A 233 22.47 14.91 -32.10
CA GLN A 233 23.42 15.77 -32.83
C GLN A 233 23.59 17.15 -32.17
N GLU A 234 22.50 17.79 -31.76
CA GLU A 234 22.54 19.06 -31.02
C GLU A 234 23.28 18.93 -29.68
N ALA A 235 23.16 17.77 -29.03
CA ALA A 235 23.88 17.47 -27.80
C ALA A 235 25.34 16.99 -28.02
N GLY A 236 25.79 16.81 -29.27
CA GLY A 236 27.11 16.27 -29.60
C GLY A 236 27.26 14.80 -29.20
N MET A 237 26.18 14.03 -29.30
CA MET A 237 26.08 12.62 -28.90
C MET A 237 25.68 11.71 -30.07
N GLU A 238 25.98 10.43 -29.94
CA GLU A 238 25.56 9.36 -30.84
C GLU A 238 24.71 8.32 -30.09
N TYR A 239 24.01 7.45 -30.81
CA TYR A 239 23.35 6.29 -30.21
C TYR A 239 23.93 4.98 -30.77
N ARG A 240 23.88 3.93 -29.96
CA ARG A 240 24.19 2.55 -30.39
C ARG A 240 22.99 1.68 -30.13
N LEU A 241 22.51 1.01 -31.17
CA LEU A 241 21.37 0.11 -31.09
C LEU A 241 21.84 -1.34 -31.15
N ARG A 242 21.46 -2.15 -30.15
CA ARG A 242 21.71 -3.59 -30.08
C ARG A 242 20.38 -4.32 -30.04
N LEU A 243 19.99 -4.89 -31.16
CA LEU A 243 18.78 -5.70 -31.30
C LEU A 243 19.16 -7.19 -31.34
N PRO A 244 18.31 -8.07 -30.80
CA PRO A 244 18.47 -9.50 -30.96
C PRO A 244 18.09 -9.91 -32.39
N ASP A 245 18.71 -10.97 -32.90
CA ASP A 245 18.32 -11.57 -34.19
C ASP A 245 16.89 -12.17 -34.15
N GLU A 246 16.42 -12.48 -32.94
CA GLU A 246 15.12 -13.09 -32.72
C GLU A 246 14.01 -12.04 -32.62
N ARG A 247 12.95 -12.21 -33.41
CA ARG A 247 11.74 -11.38 -33.32
C ARG A 247 10.89 -11.80 -32.12
N ALA A 248 10.56 -10.84 -31.27
CA ALA A 248 9.61 -11.01 -30.18
C ALA A 248 8.33 -10.21 -30.44
N THR A 249 7.23 -10.65 -29.85
CA THR A 249 5.96 -9.91 -29.86
C THR A 249 5.53 -9.63 -28.43
N VAL A 250 5.19 -8.37 -28.16
CA VAL A 250 4.67 -7.92 -26.87
C VAL A 250 3.25 -7.40 -27.10
N LEU A 251 2.33 -7.72 -26.20
CA LEU A 251 1.00 -7.11 -26.17
C LEU A 251 1.10 -5.80 -25.38
N ALA A 252 1.12 -4.67 -26.08
CA ALA A 252 1.28 -3.38 -25.45
C ALA A 252 0.60 -2.25 -26.24
N ASP A 253 0.41 -1.12 -25.57
CA ASP A 253 -0.06 0.11 -26.18
C ASP A 253 1.16 0.87 -26.75
N PRO A 254 1.29 0.98 -28.09
CA PRO A 254 2.47 1.55 -28.72
C PRO A 254 2.70 3.00 -28.33
N ASP A 255 1.64 3.82 -28.27
CA ASP A 255 1.75 5.25 -27.94
C ASP A 255 2.31 5.45 -26.52
N LEU A 256 1.90 4.60 -25.59
CA LEU A 256 2.41 4.62 -24.22
C LEU A 256 3.86 4.14 -24.13
N LEU A 257 4.24 3.13 -24.90
CA LEU A 257 5.62 2.67 -24.92
C LEU A 257 6.57 3.63 -25.62
N VAL A 258 6.14 4.34 -26.68
CA VAL A 258 6.90 5.45 -27.26
C VAL A 258 7.23 6.47 -26.16
N ARG A 259 6.25 6.86 -25.35
CA ARG A 259 6.47 7.81 -24.24
C ARG A 259 7.46 7.28 -23.19
N VAL A 260 7.46 5.98 -22.92
CA VAL A 260 8.45 5.37 -22.02
C VAL A 260 9.86 5.58 -22.60
N LEU A 261 10.05 5.23 -23.87
CA LEU A 261 11.34 5.37 -24.55
C LEU A 261 11.76 6.83 -24.67
N GLU A 262 10.85 7.75 -25.04
CA GLU A 262 11.12 9.18 -25.12
C GLU A 262 11.62 9.75 -23.78
N ASN A 263 10.96 9.40 -22.67
CA ASN A 263 11.37 9.85 -21.34
C ASN A 263 12.76 9.29 -20.96
N LEU A 264 13.02 8.02 -21.25
CA LEU A 264 14.31 7.38 -20.94
C LEU A 264 15.45 7.92 -21.81
N ILE A 265 15.24 8.09 -23.13
CA ILE A 265 16.24 8.62 -24.06
C ILE A 265 16.53 10.08 -23.78
N SER A 266 15.49 10.90 -23.54
CA SER A 266 15.67 12.30 -23.15
C SER A 266 16.47 12.42 -21.85
N ASN A 267 16.22 11.54 -20.87
CA ASN A 267 17.00 11.45 -19.65
C ASN A 267 18.46 11.08 -19.94
N ALA A 268 18.70 10.06 -20.77
CA ALA A 268 20.04 9.62 -21.18
C ALA A 268 20.84 10.75 -21.86
N ILE A 269 20.21 11.52 -22.75
CA ILE A 269 20.85 12.68 -23.41
C ILE A 269 21.17 13.79 -22.40
N ARG A 270 20.25 14.07 -21.47
CA ARG A 270 20.43 15.15 -20.49
C ARG A 270 21.57 14.87 -19.51
N TYR A 271 21.68 13.65 -19.00
CA TYR A 271 22.66 13.30 -17.97
C TYR A 271 23.89 12.55 -18.50
N GLY A 272 23.88 12.14 -19.77
CA GLY A 272 24.97 11.40 -20.42
C GLY A 272 25.87 12.23 -21.34
N ARG A 273 25.76 13.56 -21.35
CA ARG A 273 26.49 14.43 -22.29
C ARG A 273 28.01 14.20 -22.31
N GLU A 274 28.61 13.97 -21.15
CA GLU A 274 30.06 13.69 -21.04
C GLU A 274 30.45 12.37 -21.72
N GLY A 275 29.55 11.39 -21.66
CA GLY A 275 29.70 10.07 -22.24
C GLY A 275 29.58 9.99 -23.74
N LYS A 276 29.00 11.02 -24.38
CA LYS A 276 28.76 11.16 -25.83
C LYS A 276 27.96 10.05 -26.51
N VAL A 277 27.55 9.01 -25.80
CA VAL A 277 26.82 7.86 -26.36
C VAL A 277 25.65 7.48 -25.47
N VAL A 278 24.50 7.23 -26.11
CA VAL A 278 23.35 6.53 -25.54
C VAL A 278 23.31 5.10 -26.10
N GLU A 279 23.30 4.09 -25.23
CA GLU A 279 23.23 2.69 -25.65
C GLU A 279 21.80 2.17 -25.45
N LEU A 280 21.21 1.65 -26.52
CA LEU A 280 19.87 1.10 -26.57
C LEU A 280 19.99 -0.40 -26.83
N GLU A 281 19.54 -1.21 -25.87
CA GLU A 281 19.66 -2.67 -25.96
C GLU A 281 18.30 -3.35 -25.78
N LEU A 282 18.03 -4.36 -26.59
CA LEU A 282 16.85 -5.21 -26.48
C LEU A 282 17.29 -6.66 -26.25
N GLU A 283 16.76 -7.30 -25.22
CA GLU A 283 17.05 -8.70 -24.87
C GLU A 283 15.73 -9.47 -24.71
N VAL A 284 15.63 -10.64 -25.34
CA VAL A 284 14.46 -11.52 -25.26
C VAL A 284 14.76 -12.70 -24.34
N ARG A 285 14.04 -12.82 -23.22
CA ARG A 285 14.19 -13.91 -22.25
C ARG A 285 13.04 -14.90 -22.35
N ARG A 286 13.24 -15.97 -23.13
CA ARG A 286 12.23 -17.02 -23.34
C ARG A 286 11.81 -17.73 -22.06
N VAL A 287 12.76 -18.07 -21.19
CA VAL A 287 12.49 -18.81 -19.93
C VAL A 287 11.60 -17.99 -18.99
N GLU A 288 11.87 -16.69 -18.88
CA GLU A 288 11.12 -15.76 -18.03
C GLU A 288 9.86 -15.19 -18.72
N ARG A 289 9.62 -15.56 -19.99
CA ARG A 289 8.59 -14.99 -20.87
C ARG A 289 8.57 -13.46 -20.80
N ALA A 290 9.74 -12.84 -20.96
CA ALA A 290 9.90 -11.40 -20.81
C ALA A 290 10.79 -10.80 -21.90
N VAL A 291 10.56 -9.52 -22.19
CA VAL A 291 11.39 -8.67 -23.03
C VAL A 291 12.01 -7.59 -22.14
N LEU A 292 13.32 -7.42 -22.24
CA LEU A 292 14.07 -6.37 -21.54
C LEU A 292 14.49 -5.29 -22.54
N LEU A 293 14.04 -4.07 -22.28
CA LEU A 293 14.47 -2.85 -22.96
C LEU A 293 15.42 -2.10 -22.03
N ARG A 294 16.65 -1.84 -22.47
CA ARG A 294 17.64 -1.10 -21.70
C ARG A 294 18.02 0.19 -22.42
N VAL A 295 18.00 1.29 -21.67
CA VAL A 295 18.54 2.58 -22.09
C VAL A 295 19.68 2.91 -21.13
N ALA A 296 20.90 2.98 -21.66
CA ALA A 296 22.09 3.25 -20.87
C ALA A 296 22.78 4.54 -21.32
N ASN A 297 23.31 5.27 -20.34
CA ASN A 297 24.11 6.46 -20.58
C ASN A 297 25.36 6.46 -19.70
N ARG A 298 26.43 7.07 -20.21
CA ARG A 298 27.67 7.27 -19.45
C ARG A 298 27.67 8.68 -18.89
N GLY A 299 27.60 8.80 -17.57
CA GLY A 299 27.54 10.07 -16.87
C GLY A 299 27.78 9.84 -15.38
N ASN A 300 27.49 10.86 -14.56
CA ASN A 300 27.64 10.74 -13.12
C ASN A 300 26.75 9.62 -12.58
N PRO A 301 27.31 8.62 -11.87
CA PRO A 301 26.54 7.52 -11.34
C PRO A 301 25.52 8.04 -10.32
N ILE A 302 24.34 7.43 -10.32
CA ILE A 302 23.29 7.77 -9.36
C ILE A 302 23.68 7.16 -8.01
N PRO A 303 23.72 7.92 -6.89
CA PRO A 303 24.07 7.33 -5.59
C PRO A 303 23.14 6.15 -5.25
N SER A 304 23.68 5.05 -4.72
CA SER A 304 22.92 3.79 -4.55
C SER A 304 21.63 3.94 -3.72
N HIS A 305 21.62 4.86 -2.75
CA HIS A 305 20.45 5.16 -1.94
C HIS A 305 19.32 5.91 -2.69
N GLN A 306 19.57 6.36 -3.92
CA GLN A 306 18.62 7.10 -4.75
C GLN A 306 18.01 6.24 -5.86
N LEU A 307 18.65 5.12 -6.25
CA LEU A 307 18.25 4.29 -7.39
C LEU A 307 16.78 3.84 -7.35
N ASP A 308 16.26 3.53 -6.16
CA ASP A 308 14.86 3.13 -6.01
C ASP A 308 13.89 4.32 -6.04
N ARG A 309 14.37 5.50 -5.63
CA ARG A 309 13.59 6.72 -5.44
C ARG A 309 13.50 7.59 -6.69
N ILE A 310 14.39 7.41 -7.68
CA ILE A 310 14.37 8.24 -8.91
C ILE A 310 13.10 8.10 -9.75
N PHE A 311 12.33 7.04 -9.53
CA PHE A 311 11.05 6.81 -10.17
C PHE A 311 9.87 7.31 -9.33
N ASP A 312 10.13 7.86 -8.14
CA ASP A 312 9.10 8.52 -7.34
C ASP A 312 8.78 9.88 -7.95
N SER A 313 7.50 10.26 -7.92
CA SER A 313 7.05 11.53 -8.49
C SER A 313 7.77 12.72 -7.85
N PHE A 314 8.23 13.66 -8.69
CA PHE A 314 8.97 14.88 -8.27
C PHE A 314 10.32 14.61 -7.60
N TYR A 315 10.79 13.35 -7.58
CA TYR A 315 12.10 13.08 -7.05
C TYR A 315 13.17 13.68 -7.96
N ARG A 316 14.09 14.42 -7.34
CA ARG A 316 15.23 15.07 -8.00
C ARG A 316 16.45 14.85 -7.12
N GLY A 317 17.48 14.22 -7.67
CA GLY A 317 18.78 14.11 -6.99
C GLY A 317 19.38 15.48 -6.71
N GLU A 318 20.18 15.61 -5.66
CA GLU A 318 20.73 16.89 -5.16
C GLU A 318 21.46 17.69 -6.26
N VAL A 319 22.18 17.01 -7.16
CA VAL A 319 22.92 17.60 -8.29
C VAL A 319 21.98 18.28 -9.31
N SER A 320 20.72 17.84 -9.41
CA SER A 320 19.74 18.36 -10.38
C SER A 320 18.92 19.56 -9.87
N ARG A 321 19.15 20.02 -8.63
CA ARG A 321 18.49 21.21 -8.06
C ARG A 321 19.04 22.54 -8.57
N SER A 322 20.25 22.56 -9.16
CA SER A 322 20.99 23.75 -9.59
C SER A 322 20.46 24.46 -10.86
N GLY A 323 19.17 24.33 -11.18
CA GLY A 323 18.45 25.17 -12.15
C GLY A 323 18.77 24.94 -13.65
N ARG A 324 19.95 24.43 -14.01
CA ARG A 324 20.37 24.28 -15.43
C ARG A 324 19.78 23.06 -16.16
N THR A 325 19.36 22.02 -15.44
CA THR A 325 18.86 20.75 -16.02
C THR A 325 17.36 20.54 -15.81
N GLY A 326 16.59 21.64 -15.76
CA GLY A 326 15.16 21.68 -15.36
C GLY A 326 14.25 20.64 -16.02
N GLY A 327 13.79 19.66 -15.24
CA GLY A 327 12.65 18.81 -15.55
C GLY A 327 11.76 18.68 -14.31
N ALA A 328 10.47 18.40 -14.49
CA ALA A 328 9.49 18.31 -13.40
C ALA A 328 9.74 17.18 -12.39
N GLY A 329 10.73 16.30 -12.62
CA GLY A 329 10.86 15.04 -11.89
C GLY A 329 9.71 14.07 -12.13
N LEU A 330 8.92 14.28 -13.20
CA LEU A 330 7.76 13.46 -13.55
C LEU A 330 8.08 12.38 -14.58
N GLY A 331 9.08 12.55 -15.43
CA GLY A 331 9.35 11.65 -16.56
C GLY A 331 9.56 10.20 -16.14
N LEU A 332 10.44 9.94 -15.16
CA LEU A 332 10.69 8.58 -14.67
C LEU A 332 9.50 7.99 -13.90
N ALA A 333 8.71 8.83 -13.21
CA ALA A 333 7.47 8.39 -12.58
C ALA A 333 6.42 7.97 -13.62
N ILE A 334 6.30 8.71 -14.73
CA ILE A 334 5.46 8.35 -15.88
C ILE A 334 5.92 7.02 -16.47
N VAL A 335 7.23 6.81 -16.63
CA VAL A 335 7.79 5.52 -17.07
C VAL A 335 7.35 4.39 -16.15
N ARG A 336 7.52 4.54 -14.83
CA ARG A 336 7.10 3.52 -13.85
C ARG A 336 5.61 3.22 -13.95
N ASN A 337 4.76 4.25 -14.04
CA ASN A 337 3.31 4.06 -14.16
C ASN A 337 2.93 3.32 -15.44
N ILE A 338 3.46 3.74 -16.59
CA ILE A 338 3.16 3.10 -17.88
C ILE A 338 3.63 1.65 -17.89
N VAL A 339 4.85 1.38 -17.44
CA VAL A 339 5.39 0.01 -17.42
C VAL A 339 4.58 -0.87 -16.47
N THR A 340 4.18 -0.35 -15.31
CA THR A 340 3.33 -1.08 -14.35
C THR A 340 1.94 -1.37 -14.93
N LEU A 341 1.34 -0.41 -15.66
CA LEU A 341 0.08 -0.60 -16.37
C LEU A 341 0.18 -1.77 -17.37
N HIS A 342 1.33 -1.95 -18.02
CA HIS A 342 1.60 -3.09 -18.92
C HIS A 342 1.96 -4.41 -18.19
N GLY A 343 1.87 -4.47 -16.86
CA GLY A 343 2.27 -5.64 -16.06
C GLY A 343 3.78 -5.87 -16.01
N GLY A 344 4.56 -4.85 -16.37
CA GLY A 344 6.02 -4.86 -16.37
C GLY A 344 6.65 -4.30 -15.10
N THR A 345 7.98 -4.22 -15.09
CA THR A 345 8.76 -3.59 -14.02
C THR A 345 9.86 -2.72 -14.59
N VAL A 346 10.18 -1.60 -13.95
CA VAL A 346 11.33 -0.74 -14.32
C VAL A 346 12.29 -0.61 -13.14
N ARG A 347 13.60 -0.63 -13.43
CA ARG A 347 14.66 -0.41 -12.45
C ARG A 347 15.82 0.37 -13.05
N ALA A 348 16.63 0.99 -12.19
CA ALA A 348 17.89 1.62 -12.57
C ALA A 348 19.06 0.91 -11.88
N ILE A 349 20.15 0.73 -12.62
CA ILE A 349 21.33 -0.02 -12.21
C ILE A 349 22.54 0.82 -12.57
N ASN A 350 23.47 1.00 -11.64
CA ASN A 350 24.81 1.47 -12.00
C ASN A 350 25.66 0.27 -12.35
N GLU A 351 26.13 0.23 -13.59
CA GLU A 351 27.25 -0.61 -14.01
C GLU A 351 28.55 0.20 -13.89
N THR A 352 29.70 -0.46 -14.07
CA THR A 352 31.02 0.12 -13.79
C THR A 352 31.28 1.47 -14.47
N ASP A 353 30.75 1.70 -15.67
CA ASP A 353 30.96 2.91 -16.47
C ASP A 353 29.67 3.55 -17.02
N ARG A 354 28.50 3.02 -16.66
CA ARG A 354 27.22 3.47 -17.20
C ARG A 354 26.06 3.30 -16.22
N THR A 355 25.08 4.19 -16.33
CA THR A 355 23.77 4.05 -15.66
C THR A 355 22.81 3.42 -16.64
N VAL A 356 22.16 2.32 -16.25
CA VAL A 356 21.24 1.54 -17.10
C VAL A 356 19.83 1.64 -16.51
N PHE A 357 18.89 2.10 -17.34
CA PHE A 357 17.46 2.02 -17.06
C PHE A 357 16.90 0.79 -17.78
N GLU A 358 16.43 -0.20 -17.02
CA GLU A 358 15.91 -1.46 -17.55
C GLU A 358 14.40 -1.53 -17.36
N VAL A 359 13.68 -1.66 -18.48
CA VAL A 359 12.23 -1.89 -18.55
C VAL A 359 12.00 -3.35 -18.93
N ARG A 360 11.29 -4.09 -18.08
CA ARG A 360 10.87 -5.47 -18.31
C ARG A 360 9.39 -5.50 -18.65
N LEU A 361 9.05 -6.09 -19.80
CA LEU A 361 7.67 -6.31 -20.24
C LEU A 361 7.39 -7.82 -20.38
N PRO A 362 6.17 -8.29 -20.08
CA PRO A 362 5.79 -9.68 -20.34
C PRO A 362 5.69 -9.93 -21.87
N ALA A 363 6.29 -11.01 -22.36
CA ALA A 363 6.13 -11.44 -23.74
C ALA A 363 4.73 -12.00 -23.99
N ALA A 364 4.25 -11.96 -25.24
CA ALA A 364 2.97 -12.57 -25.62
C ALA A 364 2.95 -14.06 -25.22
N GLY A 365 2.05 -14.43 -24.31
CA GLY A 365 1.99 -15.76 -23.66
C GLY A 365 2.40 -15.80 -22.18
N GLY A 366 2.91 -14.70 -21.61
CA GLY A 366 3.18 -14.57 -20.16
C GLY A 366 2.06 -13.90 -19.34
N ALA A 367 1.16 -13.15 -20.01
CA ALA A 367 0.14 -12.34 -19.36
C ALA A 367 -0.95 -13.13 -18.61
N GLU A 368 -1.19 -14.40 -18.97
CA GLU A 368 -2.16 -15.28 -18.27
C GLU A 368 -1.77 -15.57 -16.81
N ALA A 369 -0.49 -15.50 -16.45
CA ALA A 369 -0.03 -15.77 -15.08
C ALA A 369 -0.14 -14.54 -14.15
N ALA A 370 -0.11 -13.32 -14.69
CA ALA A 370 -0.12 -12.10 -13.89
C ALA A 370 -1.53 -11.56 -13.59
N GLY A 371 -2.53 -11.89 -14.42
CA GLY A 371 -3.92 -11.46 -14.26
C GLY A 371 -4.74 -12.20 -13.19
N ALA A 372 -4.24 -13.30 -12.64
CA ALA A 372 -4.97 -14.11 -11.66
C ALA A 372 -4.99 -13.53 -10.22
N GLY A 373 -4.32 -12.39 -9.99
CA GLY A 373 -4.21 -11.76 -8.66
C GLY A 373 -5.18 -10.61 -8.38
N LEU A 374 -5.98 -10.18 -9.35
CA LEU A 374 -6.95 -9.07 -9.21
C LEU A 374 -8.35 -9.56 -9.56
N SER A 375 -9.04 -10.13 -8.57
CA SER A 375 -10.48 -10.39 -8.67
C SER A 375 -11.24 -9.06 -8.87
N PRO A 376 -12.09 -8.94 -9.88
CA PRO A 376 -13.08 -7.87 -9.93
C PRO A 376 -14.12 -8.15 -8.84
N GLY A 377 -14.27 -7.20 -7.91
CA GLY A 377 -15.32 -7.20 -6.91
C GLY A 377 -16.70 -7.35 -7.55
N ALA A 378 -17.51 -8.20 -6.93
CA ALA A 378 -18.88 -8.49 -7.33
C ALA A 378 -19.67 -7.19 -7.57
N ALA A 379 -20.15 -7.02 -8.80
CA ALA A 379 -21.22 -6.11 -9.11
C ALA A 379 -22.49 -6.59 -8.37
N VAL A 380 -22.85 -5.88 -7.31
CA VAL A 380 -24.17 -5.99 -6.68
C VAL A 380 -25.17 -5.43 -7.68
N ARG A 381 -25.98 -6.33 -8.26
CA ARG A 381 -27.23 -5.98 -8.93
C ARG A 381 -28.18 -5.43 -7.87
N THR A 382 -28.57 -4.18 -8.03
CA THR A 382 -29.78 -3.63 -7.45
C THR A 382 -30.96 -4.11 -8.27
N ASP A 383 -31.86 -4.85 -7.63
CA ASP A 383 -33.30 -4.81 -7.90
C ASP A 383 -33.97 -4.35 -6.59
#